data_AF-A0A9D1NEA4-F1
#
_entry.id   AF-A0A9D1NEA4-F1
#
_cell.length_a   1.000
_cell.length_b   1.000
_cell.length_c   1.000
_cell.angle_alpha   90.00
_cell.angle_beta   90.00
_cell.angle_gamma   90.00
#
_symmetry.space_group_name_H-M   'P 1'
#
loop_
_entity.id
_entity.type
_entity.pdbx_description
1 polymer ?
#
loop_
_entity_poly.entity_id
_entity_poly.type
_entity_poly.pdbx_seq_one_letter_code
_entity_poly.pdbx_strand_id
1 'polypeptide(L)'
;METVCICCPIGCRLKIEEINGEVVVSGNSCPRGKAYGITEFTAPKRVLTTSVVFNGVTYTLKTSDAILKEKLSEGIREIKKLKKQNLNIGDVAIKNLLNLDVDVIVTGKLEKV
;
A
#
# COMPACT_ATOMS: atom_id res chain seq x y z
N MET A 1 -4.07 13.67 -16.86
CA MET A 1 -3.49 13.67 -15.50
C MET A 1 -1.98 13.84 -15.62
N GLU A 2 -1.38 14.67 -14.76
CA GLU A 2 0.08 14.76 -14.64
C GLU A 2 0.51 14.22 -13.28
N THR A 3 1.60 13.45 -13.24
CA THR A 3 2.13 12.88 -12.00
C THR A 3 3.64 12.62 -12.11
N VAL A 4 4.28 12.31 -10.98
CA VAL A 4 5.69 11.92 -10.95
C VAL A 4 5.78 10.42 -10.73
N CYS A 5 6.58 9.74 -11.55
CA CYS A 5 6.89 8.32 -11.36
C CYS A 5 7.69 8.13 -10.08
N ILE A 6 7.14 7.41 -9.10
CA ILE A 6 7.79 7.14 -7.81
C ILE A 6 8.55 5.81 -7.76
N CYS A 7 8.59 5.05 -8.86
CA CYS A 7 9.19 3.71 -8.90
C CYS A 7 10.73 3.69 -8.85
N CYS A 8 11.38 4.84 -9.03
CA CYS A 8 12.85 4.95 -9.01
C CYS A 8 13.27 6.41 -8.75
N PRO A 9 14.52 6.66 -8.32
CA PRO A 9 14.97 8.00 -7.95
C PRO A 9 15.03 9.02 -9.10
N ILE A 10 14.92 8.58 -10.36
CA ILE A 10 14.89 9.48 -11.53
C ILE A 10 13.65 10.38 -11.50
N GLY A 11 12.51 9.90 -11.00
CA GLY A 11 11.33 10.74 -10.83
C GLY A 11 10.77 11.32 -12.14
N CYS A 12 10.62 10.52 -13.19
CA CYS A 12 10.10 10.99 -14.49
C CYS A 12 8.75 11.71 -14.31
N ARG A 13 8.60 12.88 -14.95
CA ARG A 13 7.30 13.57 -15.05
C ARG A 13 6.46 12.86 -16.11
N LEU A 14 5.33 12.30 -15.69
CA LEU A 14 4.43 11.55 -16.54
C LEU A 14 3.21 12.41 -16.91
N LYS A 15 2.84 12.35 -18.19
CA LYS A 15 1.55 12.83 -18.68
C LYS A 15 0.73 11.61 -19.11
N ILE A 16 -0.47 11.49 -18.54
CA ILE A 16 -1.37 10.36 -18.72
C ILE A 16 -2.69 10.87 -19.31
N GLU A 17 -3.11 10.30 -20.42
CA GLU A 17 -4.30 10.67 -21.18
C GLU A 17 -5.08 9.41 -21.54
N GLU A 18 -6.42 9.51 -21.59
CA GLU A 18 -7.28 8.46 -22.11
C GLU A 18 -7.77 8.85 -23.50
N ILE A 19 -7.42 8.04 -24.51
CA ILE A 19 -7.76 8.30 -25.90
C ILE A 19 -8.49 7.07 -26.42
N ASN A 20 -9.75 7.23 -26.82
CA ASN A 20 -10.61 6.13 -27.31
C ASN A 20 -10.70 4.92 -26.35
N GLY A 21 -10.67 5.16 -25.04
CA GLY A 21 -10.71 4.11 -24.01
C GLY A 21 -9.37 3.43 -23.74
N GLU A 22 -8.28 3.85 -24.40
CA GLU A 22 -6.91 3.39 -24.10
C GLU A 22 -6.16 4.43 -23.25
N VAL A 23 -5.50 3.96 -22.18
CA VAL A 23 -4.67 4.81 -21.32
C VAL A 23 -3.27 4.93 -21.92
N VAL A 24 -2.96 6.12 -22.43
CA VAL A 24 -1.67 6.48 -23.00
C VAL A 24 -0.84 7.22 -21.96
N VAL A 25 0.37 6.71 -21.69
CA VAL A 25 1.34 7.34 -20.79
C VAL A 25 2.55 7.80 -21.60
N SER A 26 2.94 9.05 -21.39
CA SER A 26 4.12 9.67 -21.99
C SER A 26 5.00 10.34 -20.93
N GLY A 27 6.25 10.65 -21.28
CA GLY A 27 7.24 11.21 -20.36
C GLY A 27 8.00 10.17 -19.51
N ASN A 28 7.67 8.87 -19.63
CA ASN A 28 8.42 7.80 -18.98
C ASN A 28 9.71 7.48 -19.75
N SER A 29 10.83 7.36 -19.03
CA SER A 29 12.11 6.90 -19.61
C SER A 29 12.29 5.37 -19.57
N CYS A 30 11.33 4.63 -19.00
CA CYS A 30 11.40 3.17 -18.89
C CYS A 30 10.00 2.51 -18.87
N PRO A 31 9.89 1.20 -19.10
CA PRO A 31 8.62 0.46 -19.06
C PRO A 31 7.92 0.50 -17.69
N ARG A 32 8.69 0.53 -16.60
CA ARG A 32 8.15 0.64 -15.23
C ARG A 32 7.35 1.94 -15.04
N GLY A 33 7.83 3.05 -15.61
CA GLY A 33 7.12 4.33 -15.57
C GLY A 33 5.78 4.29 -16.32
N LYS A 34 5.73 3.62 -17.47
CA LYS A 34 4.47 3.40 -18.21
C LYS A 34 3.49 2.57 -17.37
N ALA A 35 3.93 1.44 -16.83
CA ALA A 35 3.10 0.57 -16.01
C ALA A 35 2.57 1.27 -14.74
N TYR A 36 3.42 2.07 -14.08
CA TYR A 36 3.01 2.91 -12.96
C TYR A 36 1.96 3.93 -13.38
N GLY A 37 2.17 4.68 -14.46
CA GLY A 37 1.21 5.68 -14.92
C GLY A 37 -0.16 5.09 -15.25
N ILE A 38 -0.19 3.92 -15.92
CA ILE A 38 -1.44 3.20 -16.20
C ILE A 38 -2.12 2.82 -14.88
N THR A 39 -1.41 2.12 -13.99
CA THR A 39 -1.97 1.65 -12.71
C THR A 39 -2.46 2.80 -11.85
N GLU A 40 -1.70 3.90 -11.77
CA GLU A 40 -2.04 5.08 -10.98
C GLU A 40 -3.31 5.77 -11.48
N PHE A 41 -3.54 5.74 -12.80
CA PHE A 41 -4.73 6.30 -13.42
C PHE A 41 -5.95 5.39 -13.29
N THR A 42 -5.79 4.07 -13.50
CA THR A 42 -6.93 3.13 -13.53
C THR A 42 -7.31 2.59 -12.17
N ALA A 43 -6.34 2.23 -11.34
CA ALA A 43 -6.54 1.50 -10.09
C ALA A 43 -5.35 1.73 -9.14
N PRO A 44 -5.20 2.93 -8.55
CA PRO A 44 -4.03 3.26 -7.75
C PRO A 44 -3.93 2.33 -6.54
N LYS A 45 -2.78 1.66 -6.38
CA LYS A 45 -2.52 0.73 -5.28
C LYS A 45 -1.41 1.23 -4.37
N ARG A 46 -1.51 0.94 -3.07
CA ARG A 46 -0.48 1.27 -2.06
C ARG A 46 -0.40 0.17 -1.00
N VAL A 47 0.80 -0.04 -0.46
CA VAL A 47 0.98 -0.85 0.75
C VAL A 47 0.38 -0.09 1.92
N LEU A 48 -0.59 -0.67 2.61
CA LEU A 48 -1.16 -0.07 3.81
C LEU A 48 -0.16 -0.26 4.93
N THR A 49 0.35 0.84 5.48
CA THR A 49 1.18 0.86 6.68
C THR A 49 0.42 1.53 7.81
N THR A 50 0.35 0.89 8.98
CA THR A 50 -0.35 1.44 10.14
C THR A 50 0.26 0.92 11.45
N SER A 51 -0.27 1.33 12.58
CA SER A 51 0.13 0.82 13.89
C SER A 51 -1.07 0.61 14.80
N VAL A 52 -0.90 -0.30 15.75
CA VAL A 52 -1.87 -0.59 16.82
C VAL A 52 -1.14 -0.62 18.14
N VAL A 53 -1.81 -0.22 19.21
CA VAL A 53 -1.24 -0.18 20.56
C VAL A 53 -2.00 -1.15 21.45
N PHE A 54 -1.29 -2.08 22.07
CA PHE A 54 -1.83 -2.99 23.08
C PHE A 54 -0.97 -2.93 24.33
N ASN A 55 -1.60 -2.66 25.49
CA ASN A 55 -0.93 -2.63 26.80
C ASN A 55 0.36 -1.77 26.82
N GLY A 56 0.34 -0.62 26.14
CA GLY A 56 1.49 0.29 26.05
C GLY A 56 2.58 -0.12 25.06
N VAL A 57 2.44 -1.27 24.38
CA VAL A 57 3.32 -1.71 23.29
C VAL A 57 2.72 -1.31 21.95
N THR A 58 3.50 -0.64 21.11
CA THR A 58 3.10 -0.27 19.74
C THR A 58 3.62 -1.31 18.75
N TYR A 59 2.71 -1.89 17.97
CA TYR A 59 3.04 -2.79 16.87
C TYR A 59 2.89 -2.03 15.55
N THR A 60 3.94 -1.99 14.76
CA THR A 60 3.87 -1.46 13.39
C THR A 60 3.51 -2.59 12.44
N LEU A 61 2.59 -2.31 11.53
CA LEU A 61 1.96 -3.27 10.64
C LEU A 61 2.05 -2.77 9.21
N LYS A 62 2.21 -3.69 8.27
CA LYS A 62 1.99 -3.40 6.84
C LYS A 62 1.20 -4.51 6.16
N THR A 63 0.56 -4.21 5.04
CA THR A 63 0.09 -5.26 4.14
C THR A 63 1.25 -5.96 3.43
N SER A 64 1.09 -7.25 3.13
CA SER A 64 2.10 -8.04 2.41
C SER A 64 2.33 -7.54 0.98
N ASP A 65 1.28 -6.99 0.36
CA ASP A 65 1.31 -6.37 -0.97
C ASP A 65 0.43 -5.10 -1.00
N ALA A 66 0.45 -4.40 -2.13
CA ALA A 66 -0.30 -3.18 -2.37
C ALA A 66 -1.79 -3.47 -2.59
N ILE A 67 -2.65 -2.79 -1.83
CA ILE A 67 -4.10 -2.83 -1.98
C ILE A 67 -4.60 -1.56 -2.67
N LEU A 68 -5.82 -1.58 -3.21
CA LEU A 68 -6.44 -0.42 -3.84
C LEU A 68 -6.53 0.75 -2.86
N LYS A 69 -6.26 1.97 -3.33
CA LYS A 69 -6.26 3.21 -2.54
C LYS A 69 -7.60 3.41 -1.81
N GLU A 70 -8.70 3.14 -2.47
CA GLU A 70 -10.06 3.22 -1.90
C GLU A 70 -10.29 2.24 -0.74
N LYS A 71 -9.56 1.11 -0.71
CA LYS A 71 -9.64 0.10 0.36
C LYS A 71 -8.78 0.43 1.57
N LEU A 72 -7.91 1.43 1.50
CA LEU A 72 -7.01 1.78 2.61
C LEU A 72 -7.79 2.12 3.89
N SER A 73 -8.83 2.95 3.77
CA SER A 73 -9.64 3.35 4.93
C SER A 73 -10.42 2.20 5.55
N GLU A 74 -10.92 1.28 4.73
CA GLU A 74 -11.60 0.06 5.18
C GLU A 74 -10.61 -0.88 5.87
N GLY A 75 -9.42 -1.07 5.28
CA GLY A 75 -8.35 -1.89 5.85
C GLY A 75 -7.88 -1.38 7.21
N ILE A 76 -7.75 -0.06 7.38
CA ILE A 76 -7.43 0.53 8.69
C ILE A 76 -8.51 0.22 9.72
N ARG A 77 -9.80 0.30 9.36
CA ARG A 77 -10.90 -0.02 10.29
C ARG A 77 -10.87 -1.48 10.71
N GLU A 78 -10.54 -2.38 9.79
CA GLU A 78 -10.44 -3.80 10.10
C GLU A 78 -9.24 -4.09 11.01
N ILE A 79 -8.08 -3.50 10.70
CA ILE A 79 -6.88 -3.63 11.54
C ILE A 79 -7.11 -3.12 12.96
N LYS A 80 -7.88 -2.03 13.13
CA LYS A 80 -8.24 -1.50 14.46
C LYS A 80 -9.03 -2.48 15.33
N LYS A 81 -9.72 -3.46 14.74
CA LYS A 81 -10.47 -4.50 15.48
C LYS A 81 -9.57 -5.61 16.02
N LEU A 82 -8.30 -5.66 15.61
CA LEU A 82 -7.35 -6.66 16.05
C LEU A 82 -7.28 -6.66 17.59
N LYS A 83 -7.36 -7.85 18.19
CA LYS A 83 -7.16 -8.06 19.64
C LYS A 83 -5.97 -8.95 19.95
N LYS A 84 -5.26 -9.42 18.93
CA LYS A 84 -4.12 -10.33 19.05
C LYS A 84 -2.96 -9.60 19.71
N GLN A 85 -2.43 -10.19 20.78
CA GLN A 85 -1.30 -9.67 21.56
C GLN A 85 -0.06 -10.56 21.37
N ASN A 86 1.09 -10.12 21.88
CA ASN A 86 2.36 -10.86 21.86
C ASN A 86 2.81 -11.27 20.45
N LEU A 87 2.59 -10.38 19.48
CA LEU A 87 3.05 -10.58 18.11
C LEU A 87 4.56 -10.33 18.02
N ASN A 88 5.24 -11.15 17.24
CA ASN A 88 6.64 -10.96 16.88
C ASN A 88 6.75 -10.32 15.50
N ILE A 89 7.91 -9.73 15.22
CA ILE A 89 8.23 -9.22 13.88
C ILE A 89 8.21 -10.40 12.89
N GLY A 90 7.51 -10.21 11.77
CA GLY A 90 7.28 -11.25 10.76
C GLY A 90 5.97 -12.00 10.92
N ASP A 91 5.29 -11.88 12.07
CA ASP A 91 4.02 -12.56 12.28
C ASP A 91 2.91 -11.99 11.39
N VAL A 92 2.03 -12.89 10.92
CA VAL A 92 0.77 -12.51 10.31
C VAL A 92 -0.23 -12.14 11.42
N ALA A 93 -0.59 -10.86 11.46
CA ALA A 93 -1.57 -10.30 12.38
C ALA A 93 -3.01 -10.57 11.90
N ILE A 94 -3.26 -10.44 10.59
CA ILE A 94 -4.54 -10.71 9.93
C ILE A 94 -4.25 -11.42 8.61
N LYS A 95 -4.89 -12.57 8.37
CA LYS A 95 -4.78 -13.28 7.10
C LYS A 95 -5.88 -12.81 6.15
N ASN A 96 -5.55 -12.65 4.87
CA ASN A 96 -6.49 -12.30 3.79
C ASN A 96 -7.39 -11.08 4.12
N LEU A 97 -6.75 -9.93 4.38
CA LEU A 97 -7.39 -8.66 4.70
C LEU A 97 -8.44 -8.31 3.63
N LEU A 98 -9.70 -8.13 4.04
CA LEU A 98 -10.84 -7.78 3.17
C LEU A 98 -11.06 -8.74 1.99
N ASN A 99 -10.61 -9.99 2.08
CA ASN A 99 -10.63 -10.97 0.98
C ASN A 99 -9.83 -10.53 -0.27
N LEU A 100 -8.76 -9.76 -0.08
CA LEU A 100 -7.92 -9.23 -1.17
C LEU A 100 -6.71 -10.11 -1.51
N ASP A 101 -6.58 -11.29 -0.89
CA ASP A 101 -5.40 -12.16 -0.97
C ASP A 101 -4.11 -11.48 -0.47
N VAL A 102 -4.26 -10.60 0.52
CA VAL A 102 -3.18 -9.81 1.11
C VAL A 102 -3.23 -9.93 2.62
N ASP A 103 -2.11 -10.26 3.24
CA ASP A 103 -1.99 -10.40 4.69
C ASP A 103 -1.57 -9.09 5.36
N VAL A 104 -1.82 -8.96 6.66
CA VAL A 104 -1.25 -7.90 7.50
C VAL A 104 -0.13 -8.50 8.33
N ILE A 105 1.07 -7.99 8.15
CA ILE A 105 2.31 -8.50 8.75
C ILE A 105 2.86 -7.48 9.75
N VAL A 106 3.36 -7.96 10.88
CA VAL A 106 4.07 -7.15 11.86
C VAL A 106 5.48 -6.83 11.40
N THR A 107 5.84 -5.56 11.36
CA THR A 107 7.16 -5.09 10.94
C THR A 107 8.00 -4.52 12.07
N GLY A 108 7.40 -4.27 13.23
CA GLY A 108 8.10 -3.71 14.37
C GLY A 108 7.27 -3.81 15.64
N LYS A 109 7.99 -3.83 16.76
CA LYS A 109 7.46 -3.82 18.12
C LYS A 109 8.23 -2.78 18.91
N LEU A 110 7.52 -1.79 19.44
CA LEU A 110 8.09 -0.71 20.23
C LEU A 110 7.49 -0.78 21.63
N GLU A 111 8.34 -1.07 22.60
CA GLU A 111 7.98 -1.08 24.01
C GLU A 111 8.28 0.31 24.60
N LYS A 112 7.43 0.81 25.49
CA LYS A 112 7.72 2.05 26.21
C LYS A 112 8.99 1.81 27.05
N VAL A 113 10.02 2.63 26.78
CA VAL A 113 11.22 2.77 27.62
C VAL A 113 10.87 3.53 28.88
#